data_AF-T1A8H7-F1
#
_entry.id   AF-T1A8H7-F1
#
_cell.length_a   1.000
_cell.length_b   1.000
_cell.length_c   1.000
_cell.angle_alpha   90.00
_cell.angle_beta   90.00
_cell.angle_gamma   90.00
#
_symmetry.space_group_name_H-M   'P 1'
#
loop_
_entity.id
_entity.type
_entity.pdbx_description
1 polymer ?
#
loop_
_entity_poly.entity_id
_entity_poly.type
_entity_poly.pdbx_seq_one_letter_code
_entity_poly.pdbx_strand_id
1 'polypeptide(L)' 'SEQTAAGACRDAQDTKFLALALASQAVALITSDADLLVLHPWQGVPILTPAAFLQKAGE' A
#
# COMPACT_ATOMS: atom_id res chain seq x y z
N SER A 1 8.68 9.57 5.68
CA SER A 1 9.22 8.86 6.86
C SER A 1 8.12 8.02 7.49
N GLU A 2 8.40 7.02 8.35
CA GLU A 2 7.34 6.26 9.07
C GLU A 2 6.33 7.16 9.80
N GLN A 3 6.78 8.35 10.25
CA GLN A 3 5.92 9.38 10.83
C GLN A 3 4.82 9.90 9.89
N THR A 4 4.97 9.77 8.57
CA THR A 4 3.96 10.18 7.57
C THR A 4 2.82 9.16 7.43
N ALA A 5 3.03 7.92 7.86
CA ALA A 5 2.04 6.84 7.79
C ALA A 5 1.43 6.49 9.16
N ALA A 6 1.95 7.06 10.25
CA ALA A 6 1.47 6.78 11.60
C ALA A 6 -0.02 7.17 11.76
N GLY A 7 -0.85 6.19 12.12
CA GLY A 7 -2.30 6.37 12.25
C GLY A 7 -3.07 6.34 10.93
N ALA A 8 -2.41 6.08 9.79
CA ALA A 8 -3.08 5.93 8.49
C ALA A 8 -3.80 4.58 8.36
N CYS A 9 -3.23 3.52 8.93
CA CYS A 9 -3.87 2.21 9.03
C CYS A 9 -4.42 2.01 10.45
N ARG A 10 -5.49 1.22 10.56
CA ARG A 10 -6.05 0.79 11.84
C ARG A 10 -5.09 -0.12 12.60
N ASP A 11 -4.34 -0.96 11.89
CA ASP A 11 -3.26 -1.76 12.44
C ASP A 11 -1.95 -0.96 12.40
N ALA A 12 -1.39 -0.69 13.59
CA ALA A 12 -0.12 0.00 13.72
C ALA A 12 1.04 -0.78 13.08
N GLN A 13 0.96 -2.11 12.99
CA GLN A 13 2.00 -2.94 12.39
C GLN A 13 2.12 -2.75 10.88
N ASP A 14 1.05 -2.34 10.22
CA ASP A 14 1.01 -2.13 8.78
C ASP A 14 1.66 -0.81 8.33
N THR A 15 1.86 0.10 9.27
CA THR A 15 2.55 1.38 9.05
C THR A 15 3.91 1.19 8.35
N LYS A 16 4.64 0.13 8.69
CA LYS A 16 5.95 -0.15 8.10
C LYS A 16 5.88 -0.44 6.59
N PHE A 17 4.80 -1.06 6.11
CA PHE A 17 4.61 -1.35 4.69
C PHE A 17 4.26 -0.08 3.91
N LEU A 18 3.37 0.75 4.46
CA LEU A 18 3.03 2.06 3.91
C LEU A 18 4.24 2.99 3.85
N ALA A 19 5.04 3.02 4.92
CA ALA A 19 6.26 3.81 4.97
C ALA A 19 7.31 3.31 3.97
N LEU A 20 7.49 1.99 3.87
CA LEU A 20 8.40 1.37 2.92
C LEU A 20 8.01 1.68 1.47
N ALA A 21 6.72 1.59 1.12
CA ALA A 21 6.23 1.89 -0.22
C ALA A 21 6.55 3.32 -0.66
N LEU A 22 6.44 4.29 0.26
CA LEU A 22 6.82 5.68 0.00
C LEU A 22 8.33 5.85 -0.09
N ALA A 23 9.09 5.25 0.83
CA ALA A 23 10.54 5.37 0.88
C ALA A 23 11.22 4.76 -0.36
N SER A 24 10.69 3.66 -0.88
CA SER A 24 11.20 2.97 -2.06
C SER A 24 10.64 3.51 -3.38
N GLN A 25 9.70 4.46 -3.35
CA GLN A 25 8.94 4.89 -4.52
C GLN A 25 8.31 3.70 -5.25
N ALA A 26 7.69 2.80 -4.48
CA ALA A 26 7.11 1.58 -5.00
C ALA A 26 6.07 1.88 -6.09
N VAL A 27 6.10 1.09 -7.16
CA VAL A 27 5.12 1.18 -8.25
C VAL A 27 3.73 0.71 -7.83
N ALA A 28 3.66 -0.18 -6.83
CA ALA A 28 2.44 -0.65 -6.18
C ALA A 28 2.77 -1.31 -4.83
N LEU A 29 1.79 -1.34 -3.92
CA LEU A 29 1.79 -2.19 -2.72
C LEU A 29 0.74 -3.29 -2.90
N ILE A 30 1.15 -4.55 -2.80
CA ILE A 30 0.28 -5.70 -3.07
C ILE A 30 -0.14 -6.35 -1.75
N THR A 31 -1.44 -6.45 -1.50
CA THR A 31 -1.97 -6.99 -0.24
C THR A 31 -3.39 -7.54 -0.42
N SER A 32 -3.79 -8.49 0.44
CA SER A 32 -5.18 -8.92 0.60
C SER A 32 -5.84 -8.33 1.86
N ASP A 33 -5.11 -7.52 2.62
CA ASP A 33 -5.60 -6.90 3.85
C ASP A 33 -6.59 -5.78 3.53
N ALA A 34 -7.80 -5.87 4.10
CA ALA A 34 -8.86 -4.90 3.86
C ALA A 34 -8.53 -3.51 4.43
N ASP A 35 -7.87 -3.44 5.58
CA ASP A 35 -7.50 -2.17 6.23
C ASP A 35 -6.42 -1.43 5.43
N LEU A 36 -5.54 -2.15 4.73
CA LEU A 36 -4.62 -1.55 3.76
C LEU A 36 -5.30 -1.20 2.44
N LEU A 37 -6.20 -2.05 1.93
CA LEU A 37 -6.87 -1.83 0.64
C LEU A 37 -7.73 -0.57 0.63
N VAL A 38 -8.36 -0.20 1.75
CA VAL A 38 -9.17 1.04 1.83
C VAL A 38 -8.33 2.31 1.71
N LEU A 39 -7.01 2.22 1.86
CA LEU A 39 -6.10 3.35 1.70
C LEU A 39 -5.71 3.59 0.24
N HIS A 40 -6.26 2.81 -0.70
CA HIS A 40 -5.99 2.98 -2.13
C HIS A 40 -6.54 4.31 -2.69
N PRO A 41 -5.73 5.11 -3.41
CA PRO A 41 -4.28 5.03 -3.52
C PRO A 41 -3.57 5.72 -2.35
N TRP A 42 -2.47 5.14 -1.88
CA TRP A 42 -1.72 5.67 -0.76
C TRP A 42 -0.65 6.64 -1.24
N GLN A 43 -0.91 7.95 -1.12
CA GLN A 43 -0.03 9.04 -1.60
C GLN A 43 0.49 8.82 -3.03
N GLY A 44 -0.40 8.35 -3.92
CA GLY A 44 -0.08 8.07 -5.31
C GLY A 44 0.43 6.64 -5.58
N VAL A 45 0.74 5.85 -4.56
CA VAL A 45 1.08 4.43 -4.71
C VAL A 45 -0.22 3.60 -4.78
N PRO A 46 -0.48 2.86 -5.87
CA PRO A 46 -1.60 1.94 -5.95
C PRO A 46 -1.48 0.82 -4.90
N ILE A 47 -2.51 0.63 -4.10
CA ILE A 47 -2.65 -0.56 -3.24
C ILE A 47 -3.58 -1.55 -3.93
N LEU A 48 -3.09 -2.73 -4.28
CA LEU A 48 -3.80 -3.68 -5.13
C LEU A 48 -3.87 -5.07 -4.50
N THR A 49 -4.91 -5.82 -4.84
CA THR A 49 -4.92 -7.26 -4.60
C THR A 49 -3.96 -7.96 -5.57
N PRO A 50 -3.45 -9.16 -5.24
CA PRO A 50 -2.62 -9.92 -6.17
C PRO A 50 -3.30 -10.14 -7.53
N ALA A 51 -4.60 -10.44 -7.53
CA ALA A 51 -5.38 -10.61 -8.76
C ALA A 51 -5.45 -9.31 -9.59
N ALA A 52 -5.70 -8.17 -8.95
CA ALA A 52 -5.74 -6.87 -9.64
C ALA A 52 -4.36 -6.47 -10.19
N PHE A 53 -3.28 -6.81 -9.49
CA PHE A 53 -1.92 -6.57 -9.99
C PHE A 53 -1.60 -7.42 -11.22
N LEU A 54 -1.97 -8.70 -11.22
CA LEU A 54 -1.78 -9.58 -12.37
C LEU A 54 -2.57 -9.10 -13.60
N GLN A 55 -3.77 -8.56 -13.40
CA GLN A 55 -4.55 -7.95 -14.49
C GLN A 55 -3.84 -6.73 -15.09
N LYS A 56 -3.23 -5.88 -14.26
CA LYS A 56 -2.43 -4.73 -14.70
C LYS A 56 -1.11 -5.09 -15.37
N ALA A 57 -0.45 -6.15 -14.93
CA ALA A 57 0.84 -6.57 -15.48
C ALA A 57 0.72 -7.26 -16.86
N GLY A 58 -0.50 -7.62 -17.27
CA GLY A 58 -0.78 -8.19 -18.59
C GLY A 58 -1.13 -7.16 -19.67
N GLU A 59 -1.20 -5.87 -19.32
CA GLU A 59 -1.33 -4.73 -20.24
C GLU A 59 0.04 -4.22 -20.68
#